data_AF-A0A7V6MIP0-F1
#
_entry.id   AF-A0A7V6MIP0-F1
#
_cell.length_a   1.000
_cell.length_b   1.000
_cell.length_c   1.000
_cell.angle_alpha   90.00
_cell.angle_beta   90.00
_cell.angle_gamma   90.00
#
_symmetry.space_group_name_H-M   'P 1'
#
loop_
_entity.id
_entity.type
_entity.pdbx_description
1 polymer ?
#
loop_
_entity_poly.entity_id
_entity_poly.type
_entity_poly.pdbx_seq_one_letter_code
_entity_poly.pdbx_strand_id
1 'polypeptide(L)'
;MDDKKIINAIRAGDSQSMELLMDKYSRLLWTIAGAILKNSASTEDVEECVSDVFLHLWLHPDKFDSKRGNLKGYLALLTKSKAIDKLRQNKREATVPLHEDIILKSEDILENLID
;
A
#
# COMPACT_ATOMS: atom_id res chain seq x y z
N MET A 1 14.28 -12.61 -17.20
CA MET A 1 13.66 -11.73 -18.23
C MET A 1 14.09 -10.28 -17.97
N ASP A 2 14.29 -9.48 -19.02
CA ASP A 2 14.67 -8.06 -18.90
C ASP A 2 13.46 -7.20 -18.50
N ASP A 3 13.68 -6.12 -17.75
CA ASP A 3 12.62 -5.24 -17.22
C ASP A 3 11.77 -4.65 -18.35
N LYS A 4 12.36 -4.31 -19.51
CA LYS A 4 11.62 -3.77 -20.65
C LYS A 4 10.65 -4.79 -21.24
N LYS A 5 11.05 -6.06 -21.28
CA LYS A 5 10.19 -7.14 -21.76
C LYS A 5 9.04 -7.38 -20.78
N ILE A 6 9.35 -7.41 -19.48
CA ILE A 6 8.35 -7.58 -18.42
C ILE A 6 7.29 -6.49 -18.50
N ILE A 7 7.69 -5.22 -18.56
CA ILE A 7 6.71 -4.12 -18.56
C ILE A 7 5.86 -4.08 -19.84
N ASN A 8 6.44 -4.42 -20.99
CA ASN A 8 5.68 -4.47 -22.25
C ASN A 8 4.64 -5.61 -22.25
N ALA A 9 4.97 -6.74 -21.63
CA ALA A 9 4.02 -7.83 -21.47
C ALA A 9 2.91 -7.46 -20.45
N ILE A 10 3.25 -6.79 -19.34
CA ILE A 10 2.27 -6.26 -18.38
C ILE A 10 1.31 -5.27 -19.07
N ARG A 11 1.80 -4.39 -19.95
CA ARG A 11 0.94 -3.50 -20.76
C ARG A 11 -0.05 -4.26 -21.64
N ALA A 12 0.31 -5.46 -22.07
CA ALA A 12 -0.56 -6.34 -22.86
C ALA A 12 -1.49 -7.20 -21.98
N GLY A 13 -1.48 -7.02 -20.64
CA GLY A 13 -2.31 -7.78 -19.71
C GLY A 13 -1.77 -9.18 -19.39
N ASP A 14 -0.48 -9.45 -19.62
CA ASP A 14 0.13 -10.73 -19.27
C ASP A 14 0.37 -10.84 -17.75
N SER A 15 -0.45 -11.64 -17.08
CA SER A 15 -0.36 -11.88 -15.64
C SER A 15 0.91 -12.64 -15.24
N GLN A 16 1.45 -13.51 -16.10
CA GLN A 16 2.69 -14.24 -15.79
C GLN A 16 3.88 -13.29 -15.71
N SER A 17 3.92 -12.27 -16.56
CA SER A 17 4.94 -11.22 -16.46
C SER A 17 4.81 -10.38 -15.19
N MET A 18 3.60 -10.22 -14.65
CA MET A 18 3.43 -9.58 -13.35
C MET A 18 3.98 -10.46 -12.21
N GLU A 19 3.72 -11.78 -12.23
CA GLU A 19 4.29 -12.71 -11.25
C GLU A 19 5.82 -12.68 -11.26
N LEU A 20 6.44 -12.71 -12.45
CA LEU A 20 7.89 -12.56 -12.61
C LEU A 20 8.42 -11.22 -12.07
N LEU A 21 7.64 -10.15 -12.20
CA LEU A 21 7.99 -8.84 -11.64
C LEU A 21 7.93 -8.86 -10.11
N MET A 22 6.89 -9.48 -9.55
CA MET A 22 6.74 -9.66 -8.10
C MET A 22 7.91 -10.46 -7.54
N ASP A 23 8.21 -11.63 -8.09
CA ASP A 23 9.36 -12.46 -7.65
C ASP A 23 10.67 -11.67 -7.63
N LYS A 24 10.89 -10.84 -8.67
CA LYS A 24 12.12 -10.06 -8.81
C LYS A 24 12.22 -8.90 -7.83
N TYR A 25 11.11 -8.24 -7.50
CA TYR A 25 11.14 -6.96 -6.78
C TYR A 25 10.54 -7.01 -5.37
N SER A 26 9.75 -8.02 -5.00
CA SER A 26 9.08 -8.11 -3.69
C SER A 26 10.03 -7.87 -2.52
N ARG A 27 11.22 -8.51 -2.51
CA ARG A 27 12.20 -8.32 -1.43
C ARG A 27 12.70 -6.87 -1.32
N LEU A 28 12.90 -6.19 -2.45
CA LEU A 28 13.32 -4.79 -2.46
C LEU A 28 12.20 -3.90 -1.90
N LEU A 29 10.97 -4.08 -2.40
CA LEU A 29 9.85 -3.23 -2.00
C LEU A 29 9.52 -3.43 -0.52
N TRP A 30 9.55 -4.68 -0.05
CA TRP A 30 9.40 -5.02 1.36
C TRP A 30 10.44 -4.32 2.24
N THR A 31 11.71 -4.33 1.82
CA THR A 31 12.79 -3.67 2.56
C THR A 31 12.55 -2.15 2.66
N ILE A 32 12.11 -1.52 1.57
CA ILE A 32 11.83 -0.08 1.54
C ILE A 32 10.61 0.27 2.41
N ALA A 33 9.50 -0.43 2.21
CA ALA A 33 8.27 -0.20 2.97
C ALA A 33 8.49 -0.46 4.46
N GLY A 34 9.09 -1.60 4.83
CA GLY A 34 9.40 -1.94 6.21
C GLY A 34 10.36 -0.97 6.89
N ALA A 35 11.32 -0.39 6.17
CA ALA A 35 12.19 0.64 6.72
C ALA A 35 11.44 1.94 7.06
N ILE A 36 10.45 2.33 6.24
CA ILE A 36 9.66 3.55 6.42
C ILE A 36 8.58 3.36 7.50
N LEU A 37 7.95 2.19 7.52
CA LEU A 37 6.85 1.85 8.42
C LEU A 37 7.32 1.30 9.78
N LYS A 38 8.63 1.20 9.99
CA LYS A 38 9.24 0.68 11.21
C LYS A 38 8.65 1.33 12.46
N ASN A 39 8.24 0.49 13.43
CA ASN A 39 7.67 0.89 14.71
C ASN A 39 6.34 1.66 14.64
N SER A 40 5.68 1.72 13.47
CA SER A 40 4.43 2.47 13.31
C SER A 40 3.38 1.74 12.46
N ALA A 41 3.67 0.49 12.07
CA ALA A 41 2.80 -0.32 11.24
C ALA A 41 3.04 -1.80 11.54
N SER A 42 2.05 -2.64 11.23
CA SER A 42 2.16 -4.09 11.34
C SER A 42 2.89 -4.69 10.13
N THR A 43 3.14 -6.00 10.16
CA THR A 43 3.68 -6.73 9.00
C THR A 43 2.67 -6.72 7.85
N GLU A 44 1.38 -6.82 8.15
CA GLU A 44 0.29 -6.75 7.19
C GLU A 44 0.24 -5.40 6.48
N ASP A 45 0.52 -4.29 7.18
CA ASP A 45 0.61 -2.96 6.56
C ASP A 45 1.76 -2.87 5.53
N VAL A 46 2.88 -3.57 5.79
CA VAL A 46 4.00 -3.64 4.85
C VAL A 46 3.60 -4.46 3.62
N GLU A 47 2.92 -5.59 3.83
CA GLU A 47 2.42 -6.45 2.74
C GLU A 47 1.40 -5.72 1.86
N GLU A 48 0.45 -5.02 2.48
CA GLU A 48 -0.54 -4.18 1.78
C GLU A 48 0.16 -3.12 0.95
N CYS A 49 1.13 -2.39 1.52
CA CYS A 49 1.89 -1.37 0.81
C CYS A 49 2.64 -1.94 -0.42
N VAL A 50 3.21 -3.15 -0.30
CA VAL A 50 3.90 -3.80 -1.42
C VAL A 50 2.89 -4.25 -2.49
N SER A 51 1.77 -4.83 -2.08
CA SER A 51 0.69 -5.27 -2.97
C SER A 51 0.09 -4.10 -3.75
N ASP A 52 -0.13 -2.97 -3.09
CA ASP A 52 -0.60 -1.73 -3.68
C ASP A 52 0.32 -1.19 -4.78
N VAL A 53 1.64 -1.38 -4.64
CA VAL A 53 2.60 -0.95 -5.65
C VAL A 53 2.46 -1.79 -6.92
N PHE A 54 2.33 -3.12 -6.76
CA PHE A 54 2.12 -4.01 -7.90
C PHE A 54 0.76 -3.79 -8.56
N LEU A 55 -0.30 -3.62 -7.76
CA LEU A 55 -1.63 -3.29 -8.25
C LEU A 55 -1.64 -1.97 -9.01
N HIS A 56 -0.97 -0.95 -8.48
CA HIS A 56 -0.84 0.35 -9.17
C HIS A 56 -0.11 0.20 -10.51
N LEU A 57 0.96 -0.60 -10.56
CA LEU A 57 1.65 -0.88 -11.81
C LEU A 57 0.75 -1.63 -12.80
N TRP A 58 -0.04 -2.60 -12.34
CA TRP A 58 -0.97 -3.37 -13.16
C TRP A 58 -2.05 -2.50 -13.79
N LEU A 59 -2.66 -1.62 -13.00
CA LEU A 59 -3.75 -0.75 -13.45
C LEU A 59 -3.24 0.39 -14.33
N HIS A 60 -1.99 0.81 -14.14
CA HIS A 60 -1.41 1.99 -14.80
C HIS A 60 0.01 1.74 -15.33
N PRO A 61 0.24 0.72 -16.18
CA PRO A 61 1.58 0.38 -16.64
C PRO A 61 2.21 1.47 -17.54
N ASP A 62 1.38 2.33 -18.12
CA ASP A 62 1.82 3.47 -18.95
C ASP A 62 2.35 4.66 -18.13
N LYS A 63 2.15 4.67 -16.80
CA LYS A 63 2.77 5.68 -15.93
C LYS A 63 4.28 5.48 -15.80
N PHE A 64 4.79 4.28 -16.06
CA PHE A 64 6.22 4.04 -16.16
C PHE A 64 6.76 4.51 -17.51
N ASP A 65 7.61 5.53 -17.48
CA ASP A 65 8.38 6.01 -18.63
C ASP A 65 9.86 5.67 -18.46
N SER A 66 10.36 4.76 -19.31
CA SER A 66 11.76 4.34 -19.32
C SER A 66 12.76 5.48 -19.64
N LYS A 67 12.30 6.61 -20.17
CA LYS A 67 13.12 7.82 -20.39
C LYS A 67 13.37 8.58 -19.09
N ARG A 68 12.51 8.42 -18.08
CA ARG A 68 12.61 9.10 -16.78
C ARG A 68 13.41 8.31 -15.75
N GLY A 69 13.73 7.06 -16.04
CA GLY A 69 14.51 6.20 -15.16
C GLY A 69 14.28 4.71 -15.42
N ASN A 70 15.00 3.87 -14.67
CA ASN A 70 14.79 2.41 -14.72
C ASN A 70 13.60 1.97 -13.85
N LEU A 71 13.09 0.77 -14.13
CA LEU A 71 11.91 0.23 -13.46
C LEU A 71 12.13 0.04 -11.96
N LYS A 72 13.31 -0.44 -11.56
CA LYS A 72 13.71 -0.56 -10.15
C LYS A 72 13.56 0.76 -9.38
N GLY A 73 14.05 1.86 -9.93
CA GLY A 73 13.96 3.19 -9.33
C GLY A 73 12.54 3.72 -9.28
N TYR A 74 11.76 3.49 -10.35
CA TYR A 74 10.34 3.82 -10.37
C TYR A 74 9.56 3.09 -9.28
N LEU A 75 9.73 1.77 -9.15
CA LEU A 75 9.08 0.97 -8.11
C LEU A 75 9.50 1.42 -6.71
N ALA A 76 10.80 1.65 -6.49
CA ALA A 76 11.30 2.14 -5.21
C ALA A 76 10.67 3.49 -4.80
N LEU A 77 10.52 4.42 -5.74
CA LEU A 77 9.88 5.70 -5.49
C LEU A 77 8.39 5.55 -5.17
N LEU A 78 7.70 4.71 -5.94
CA LEU A 78 6.28 4.42 -5.74
C LEU A 78 6.03 3.76 -4.37
N THR A 79 6.85 2.77 -3.99
CA THR A 79 6.80 2.14 -2.66
C THR A 79 7.04 3.16 -1.55
N LYS A 80 8.05 4.04 -1.70
CA LYS A 80 8.29 5.10 -0.72
C LYS A 80 7.08 6.01 -0.56
N SER A 81 6.44 6.42 -1.65
CA SER A 81 5.23 7.26 -1.61
C SER A 81 4.12 6.55 -0.85
N LYS A 82 3.82 5.30 -1.22
CA LYS A 82 2.75 4.49 -0.59
C LYS A 82 3.00 4.27 0.91
N ALA A 83 4.23 3.93 1.28
CA ALA A 83 4.60 3.73 2.69
C ALA A 83 4.47 5.02 3.51
N ILE A 84 4.81 6.19 2.94
CA ILE A 84 4.61 7.48 3.61
C ILE A 84 3.12 7.79 3.79
N ASP A 85 2.30 7.51 2.77
CA ASP A 85 0.86 7.73 2.85
C ASP A 85 0.21 6.83 3.91
N LYS A 86 0.60 5.55 3.97
CA LYS A 86 0.19 4.61 5.03
C LYS A 86 0.66 5.06 6.41
N LEU A 87 1.92 5.49 6.56
CA LEU A 87 2.43 6.04 7.83
C LEU A 87 1.60 7.25 8.30
N ARG A 88 1.19 8.13 7.38
CA ARG A 88 0.32 9.27 7.69
C ARG A 88 -1.08 8.82 8.11
N GLN A 89 -1.62 7.78 7.48
CA GLN A 89 -2.90 7.19 7.86
C GLN A 89 -2.84 6.58 9.27
N ASN A 90 -1.87 5.72 9.55
CA ASN A 90 -1.70 5.08 10.85
C ASN A 90 -1.57 6.12 11.97
N LYS A 91 -0.86 7.23 11.73
CA LYS A 91 -0.77 8.34 12.68
C LYS A 91 -2.10 9.03 12.94
N ARG A 92 -2.93 9.22 11.91
CA ARG A 92 -4.28 9.81 12.08
C ARG A 92 -5.18 8.89 12.89
N GLU A 93 -5.16 7.59 12.59
CA GLU A 93 -5.94 6.57 13.30
C GLU A 93 -5.51 6.42 14.76
N ALA A 94 -4.20 6.48 15.03
CA ALA A 94 -3.67 6.48 16.39
C ALA A 94 -3.99 7.76 17.19
N THR A 95 -4.37 8.86 16.51
CA THR A 95 -4.70 10.16 17.13
C THR A 95 -6.21 10.36 17.24
N VAL A 96 -7.04 9.34 17.00
CA VAL A 96 -8.47 9.45 17.34
C VAL A 96 -8.56 9.67 18.86
N PRO A 97 -8.98 10.86 19.34
CA PRO A 97 -9.18 11.06 20.76
C PRO A 97 -10.25 10.06 21.19
N LEU A 98 -10.01 9.32 22.26
CA LEU A 98 -11.11 8.79 23.05
C LEU A 98 -11.93 10.00 23.50
N HIS A 99 -12.95 10.38 22.74
CA HIS A 99 -14.04 11.13 23.34
C HIS A 99 -14.68 10.15 24.33
N GLU A 100 -14.52 10.43 25.62
CA GLU A 100 -15.23 9.75 26.70
C GLU A 100 -16.77 9.77 26.48
N ASP A 101 -17.26 10.60 25.57
CA ASP A 101 -18.67 10.76 25.20
C ASP A 101 -19.30 9.59 24.41
N ILE A 102 -18.53 8.59 23.97
CA ILE A 102 -19.13 7.39 23.33
C ILE A 102 -19.77 6.46 24.38
N ILE A 103 -19.47 6.63 25.68
CA ILE A 103 -20.08 5.90 26.80
C ILE A 103 -21.21 6.73 27.45
N LEU A 104 -22.08 7.41 26.69
CA LEU A 104 -23.26 8.08 27.27
C LEU A 104 -24.51 7.98 26.39
N LYS A 105 -24.72 6.85 25.70
CA LYS A 105 -26.02 6.55 25.06
C LYS A 105 -26.47 5.09 25.15
N SER A 106 -25.94 4.28 26.06
CA SER A 106 -26.55 2.97 26.34
C SER A 106 -27.78 3.08 27.25
N GLU A 107 -27.84 4.08 28.11
CA GLU A 107 -28.97 4.28 29.04
C GLU A 107 -30.20 4.85 28.31
N ASP A 108 -30.02 5.78 27.36
CA ASP A 108 -31.11 6.33 26.53
C ASP A 108 -31.77 5.30 25.58
N ILE A 109 -31.03 4.26 25.15
CA ILE A 109 -31.56 3.24 24.22
C ILE A 109 -32.46 2.24 24.96
N LEU A 110 -32.21 2.01 26.26
CA LEU A 110 -33.02 1.08 27.06
C LEU A 110 -34.30 1.72 27.58
N GLU A 111 -34.30 3.02 27.89
CA GLU A 111 -35.52 3.73 28.30
C GLU A 111 -36.54 3.85 27.16
N ASN A 112 -36.09 3.99 25.90
CA ASN A 112 -36.98 4.06 24.73
C ASN A 112 -37.52 2.69 24.26
N LEU A 113 -37.23 1.60 24.96
CA LEU A 113 -37.71 0.25 24.62
C LEU A 113 -38.77 -0.29 25.61
N ILE A 114 -39.13 0.50 26.63
CA ILE A 114 -40.13 0.13 27.65
C ILE A 114 -41.38 1.03 27.60
N ASP A 115 -41.56 1.82 26.55
CA ASP A 115 -42.83 2.48 26.21
C ASP A 115 -43.48 1.86 24.96
#